data_AF-A0A182REU3-F1
#
_entry.id   AF-A0A182REU3-F1
#
_cell.length_a   1.000
_cell.length_b   1.000
_cell.length_c   1.000
_cell.angle_alpha   90.00
_cell.angle_beta   90.00
_cell.angle_gamma   90.00
#
_symmetry.space_group_name_H-M   'P 1'
#
loop_
_entity.id
_entity.type
_entity.pdbx_description
1 polymer ?
#
loop_
_entity_poly.entity_id
_entity_poly.type
_entity_poly.pdbx_seq_one_letter_code
_entity_poly.pdbx_strand_id
1 'polypeptide(L)'
;MHKHFILLLISFLLVFYHQTLDTNANECIDMKVHGREVIGCCRYEPFCNEDADESCNRELNHQMPKNSPNFTVCFIDCTYRHMGFLTENNEIDVKKYVAFLVGYDKDYELVAANAIVKCAEIQNEIRQDVAGIVSKCSAFALLFHVCVTQLTLRHCPADRQTDSEICDDVRRYVPLCN
;
A
#
# COMPACT_ATOMS: atom_id res chain seq x y z
N MET A 1 36.48 40.73 38.59
CA MET A 1 37.22 39.68 37.85
C MET A 1 36.41 38.36 37.70
N HIS A 2 35.10 38.43 37.46
CA HIS A 2 34.21 37.24 37.33
C HIS A 2 33.19 37.33 36.18
N LYS A 3 33.20 38.43 35.40
CA LYS A 3 32.26 38.63 34.29
C LYS A 3 32.77 38.12 32.93
N HIS A 4 34.09 37.89 32.77
CA HIS A 4 34.66 37.41 31.51
C HIS A 4 34.63 35.88 31.34
N PHE A 5 34.51 35.11 32.42
CA PHE A 5 34.52 33.64 32.34
C PHE A 5 33.18 33.03 31.91
N ILE A 6 32.06 33.73 32.18
CA ILE A 6 30.70 33.26 31.84
C ILE A 6 30.37 33.48 30.35
N LEU A 7 30.94 34.52 29.73
CA LEU A 7 30.69 34.85 28.31
C LEU A 7 31.37 33.87 27.33
N LEU A 8 32.41 33.15 27.76
CA LEU A 8 33.11 32.15 26.94
C LEU A 8 32.39 30.79 26.92
N LEU A 9 31.56 30.48 27.92
CA LEU A 9 30.79 29.23 27.97
C LEU A 9 29.50 29.29 27.12
N ILE A 10 28.90 30.46 26.99
CA ILE A 10 27.68 30.66 26.18
C ILE A 10 28.00 30.65 24.68
N SER A 11 29.20 31.10 24.30
CA SER A 11 29.66 31.08 22.90
C SER A 11 30.04 29.66 22.43
N PHE A 12 30.43 28.76 23.33
CA PHE A 12 30.66 27.36 22.97
C PHE A 12 29.35 26.57 22.78
N LEU A 13 28.30 26.86 23.54
CA LEU A 13 27.01 26.14 23.40
C LEU A 13 26.25 26.49 22.12
N LEU A 14 26.48 27.68 21.55
CA LEU A 14 25.86 28.08 20.28
C LEU A 14 26.57 27.51 19.04
N VAL A 15 27.84 27.09 19.16
CA VAL A 15 28.59 26.48 18.05
C VAL A 15 28.32 24.97 17.96
N PHE A 16 28.01 24.30 19.07
CA PHE A 16 27.65 22.87 19.07
C PHE A 16 26.19 22.59 18.72
N TYR A 17 25.29 23.57 18.76
CA TYR A 17 23.89 23.40 18.34
C TYR A 17 23.69 23.58 16.82
N HIS A 18 24.73 24.01 16.10
CA HIS A 18 24.73 24.08 14.62
C HIS A 18 25.44 22.89 13.96
N GLN A 19 25.78 21.85 14.71
CA GLN A 19 26.10 20.56 14.12
C GLN A 19 24.78 19.88 13.72
N THR A 20 24.38 20.14 12.48
CA THR A 20 23.57 19.27 11.63
C THR A 20 22.22 18.87 12.20
N LEU A 21 21.32 19.85 12.36
CA LEU A 21 19.95 19.62 11.89
C LEU A 21 19.98 19.75 10.37
N ASP A 22 20.62 18.78 9.71
CA ASP A 22 20.22 18.42 8.35
C ASP A 22 18.80 17.88 8.51
N THR A 23 17.81 18.78 8.47
CA THR A 23 16.46 18.41 8.10
C THR A 23 16.55 17.86 6.69
N ASN A 24 16.89 16.57 6.57
CA ASN A 24 16.87 15.85 5.32
C ASN A 24 15.42 15.90 4.83
N ALA A 25 15.15 16.81 3.90
CA ALA A 25 13.96 16.82 3.07
C ALA A 25 13.89 15.60 2.11
N ASN A 26 14.57 14.49 2.46
CA ASN A 26 14.85 13.31 1.65
C ASN A 26 14.74 11.98 2.44
N GLU A 27 14.11 11.95 3.62
CA GLU A 27 13.86 10.67 4.30
C GLU A 27 12.68 9.97 3.60
N CYS A 28 13.00 9.03 2.72
CA CYS A 28 12.06 8.16 2.02
C CYS A 28 12.51 6.71 2.17
N ILE A 29 11.57 5.77 2.20
CA ILE A 29 11.87 4.35 2.29
C ILE A 29 12.23 3.86 0.89
N ASP A 30 13.48 3.41 0.69
CA ASP A 30 13.94 2.82 -0.56
C ASP A 30 13.28 1.45 -0.77
N MET A 31 12.37 1.36 -1.74
CA MET A 31 11.63 0.14 -2.07
C MET A 31 12.48 -0.95 -2.72
N LYS A 32 13.65 -0.63 -3.29
CA LYS A 32 14.60 -1.65 -3.79
C LYS A 32 15.31 -2.34 -2.63
N VAL A 33 15.58 -1.61 -1.55
CA VAL A 33 16.24 -2.15 -0.36
C VAL A 33 15.23 -2.82 0.58
N HIS A 34 14.14 -2.12 0.89
CA HIS A 34 13.19 -2.49 1.94
C HIS A 34 11.87 -3.07 1.44
N GLY A 35 11.68 -3.25 0.12
CA GLY A 35 10.38 -3.63 -0.44
C GLY A 35 9.74 -4.88 0.16
N ARG A 36 10.54 -5.93 0.47
CA ARG A 36 10.02 -7.14 1.12
C ARG A 36 9.57 -6.90 2.56
N GLU A 37 10.29 -6.03 3.28
CA GLU A 37 9.96 -5.66 4.65
C GLU A 37 8.68 -4.81 4.66
N VAL A 38 8.58 -3.82 3.78
CA VAL A 38 7.38 -2.99 3.59
C VAL A 38 6.14 -3.85 3.29
N ILE A 39 6.27 -4.85 2.40
CA ILE A 39 5.17 -5.79 2.11
C ILE A 39 4.77 -6.61 3.36
N GLY A 40 5.74 -6.96 4.20
CA GLY A 40 5.55 -7.72 5.44
C GLY A 40 5.11 -6.90 6.65
N CYS A 41 4.98 -5.58 6.53
CA CYS A 41 4.63 -4.72 7.67
C CYS A 41 3.20 -4.92 8.18
N CYS A 42 2.30 -5.47 7.36
CA CYS A 42 0.95 -5.79 7.77
C CYS A 42 0.56 -7.21 7.36
N ARG A 43 -0.04 -7.97 8.27
CA ARG A 43 -0.63 -9.28 7.97
C ARG A 43 -2.02 -9.11 7.32
N TYR A 44 -2.07 -9.31 6.00
CA TYR A 44 -3.30 -9.29 5.21
C TYR A 44 -4.08 -10.60 5.26
N GLU A 45 -5.38 -10.50 5.01
CA GLU A 45 -6.23 -11.62 4.64
C GLU A 45 -6.22 -11.83 3.12
N PRO A 46 -6.59 -13.03 2.62
CA PRO A 46 -6.80 -13.25 1.20
C PRO A 46 -7.82 -12.25 0.61
N PHE A 47 -7.50 -11.69 -0.55
CA PHE A 47 -8.36 -10.71 -1.22
C PHE A 47 -9.41 -11.35 -2.14
N CYS A 48 -9.33 -12.66 -2.35
CA CYS A 48 -10.30 -13.46 -3.10
C CYS A 48 -10.49 -14.82 -2.43
N ASN A 49 -11.54 -15.55 -2.82
CA ASN A 49 -11.77 -16.91 -2.34
C ASN A 49 -10.97 -17.92 -3.17
N GLU A 50 -10.90 -19.16 -2.67
CA GLU A 50 -10.17 -20.26 -3.31
C GLU A 50 -10.68 -20.57 -4.73
N ASP A 51 -12.00 -20.53 -4.95
CA ASP A 51 -12.61 -20.75 -6.28
C ASP A 51 -12.13 -19.72 -7.32
N ALA A 52 -12.11 -18.43 -6.96
CA ALA A 52 -11.60 -17.38 -7.83
C ALA A 52 -10.10 -17.51 -8.07
N ASP A 53 -9.31 -17.78 -7.02
CA ASP A 53 -7.87 -17.99 -7.14
C ASP A 53 -7.55 -19.14 -8.10
N GLU A 54 -8.17 -20.31 -7.88
CA GLU A 54 -7.93 -21.50 -8.69
C GLU A 54 -8.40 -21.33 -10.13
N SER A 55 -9.61 -20.79 -10.33
CA SER A 55 -10.19 -20.58 -11.66
C SER A 55 -9.31 -19.65 -12.50
N CYS A 56 -8.96 -18.47 -11.95
CA CYS A 56 -8.15 -17.48 -12.64
C CYS A 56 -6.70 -17.95 -12.85
N ASN A 57 -6.10 -18.65 -11.88
CA ASN A 57 -4.78 -19.25 -12.09
C ASN A 57 -4.81 -20.25 -13.24
N ARG A 58 -5.79 -21.16 -13.25
CA ARG A 58 -5.91 -22.21 -14.27
C ARG A 58 -6.05 -21.61 -15.66
N GLU A 59 -6.95 -20.66 -15.83
CA GLU A 59 -7.17 -19.97 -17.11
C GLU A 59 -5.89 -19.29 -17.62
N LEU A 60 -5.25 -18.49 -16.76
CA LEU A 60 -4.13 -17.65 -17.18
C LEU A 60 -2.84 -18.44 -17.40
N ASN A 61 -2.62 -19.52 -16.66
CA ASN A 61 -1.45 -20.39 -16.84
C ASN A 61 -1.38 -21.04 -18.23
N HIS A 62 -2.52 -21.21 -18.90
CA HIS A 62 -2.57 -21.69 -20.28
C HIS A 62 -2.29 -20.58 -21.32
N GLN A 63 -2.39 -19.31 -20.93
CA GLN A 63 -2.30 -18.17 -21.84
C GLN A 63 -0.98 -17.39 -21.72
N MET A 64 -0.35 -17.40 -20.54
CA MET A 64 0.88 -16.64 -20.29
C MET A 64 1.73 -17.19 -19.13
N PRO A 65 3.05 -16.93 -19.13
CA PRO A 65 3.93 -17.29 -18.01
C PRO A 65 3.57 -16.52 -16.72
N LYS A 66 3.59 -17.21 -15.58
CA LYS A 66 3.33 -16.63 -14.24
C LYS A 66 4.22 -15.45 -13.87
N ASN A 67 5.46 -15.44 -14.34
CA ASN A 67 6.44 -14.38 -14.06
C ASN A 67 6.33 -13.18 -15.00
N SER A 68 5.37 -13.17 -15.94
CA SER A 68 5.17 -12.02 -16.82
C SER A 68 4.41 -10.89 -16.10
N PRO A 69 4.74 -9.61 -16.34
CA PRO A 69 3.99 -8.49 -15.75
C PRO A 69 2.48 -8.51 -16.09
N ASN A 70 2.13 -9.03 -17.27
CA ASN A 70 0.74 -9.21 -17.67
C ASN A 70 -0.01 -10.23 -16.81
N PHE A 71 0.68 -11.25 -16.26
CA PHE A 71 0.02 -12.26 -15.45
C PHE A 71 -0.63 -11.65 -14.21
N THR A 72 0.10 -10.81 -13.47
CA THR A 72 -0.44 -10.14 -12.28
C THR A 72 -1.62 -9.23 -12.62
N VAL A 73 -1.50 -8.42 -13.69
CA VAL A 73 -2.59 -7.54 -14.14
C VAL A 73 -3.85 -8.35 -14.46
N CYS A 74 -3.70 -9.40 -15.27
CA CYS A 74 -4.80 -10.26 -15.67
C CYS A 74 -5.37 -11.09 -14.52
N PHE A 75 -4.54 -11.54 -13.58
CA PHE A 75 -4.98 -12.31 -12.44
C PHE A 75 -5.85 -11.47 -11.50
N ILE A 76 -5.44 -10.23 -11.23
CA ILE A 76 -6.26 -9.32 -10.41
C ILE A 76 -7.55 -8.91 -11.14
N ASP A 77 -7.52 -8.63 -12.45
CA ASP A 77 -8.75 -8.32 -13.20
C ASP A 77 -9.72 -9.53 -13.22
N CYS A 78 -9.22 -10.73 -13.49
CA CYS A 78 -10.01 -11.96 -13.49
C CYS A 78 -10.66 -12.21 -12.12
N THR A 79 -9.88 -12.17 -11.03
CA THR A 79 -10.39 -12.44 -9.68
C THR A 79 -11.43 -11.40 -9.28
N TYR A 80 -11.20 -10.11 -9.55
CA TYR A 80 -12.17 -9.06 -9.24
C TYR A 80 -13.50 -9.25 -10.00
N ARG A 81 -13.46 -9.66 -11.27
CA ARG A 81 -14.67 -9.97 -12.06
C ARG A 81 -15.36 -11.23 -11.57
N HIS A 82 -14.61 -12.29 -11.31
CA HIS A 82 -15.12 -13.58 -10.83
C HIS A 82 -15.84 -13.43 -9.48
N MET A 83 -15.25 -12.66 -8.56
CA MET A 83 -15.87 -12.32 -7.29
C MET A 83 -17.05 -11.34 -7.44
N GLY A 84 -17.14 -10.66 -8.59
CA GLY A 84 -18.11 -9.60 -8.88
C GLY A 84 -17.83 -8.30 -8.14
N PHE A 85 -16.60 -8.08 -7.67
CA PHE A 85 -16.15 -6.78 -7.15
C PHE A 85 -16.04 -5.74 -8.25
N LEU A 86 -15.82 -6.18 -9.49
CA LEU A 86 -15.71 -5.33 -10.67
C LEU A 86 -16.80 -5.69 -11.68
N THR A 87 -17.60 -4.70 -12.07
CA THR A 87 -18.62 -4.86 -13.11
C THR A 87 -18.00 -4.89 -14.51
N GLU A 88 -18.80 -5.27 -15.51
CA GLU A 88 -18.38 -5.23 -16.93
C GLU A 88 -17.94 -3.83 -17.37
N ASN A 89 -18.50 -2.76 -16.77
CA ASN A 89 -18.19 -1.36 -17.08
C ASN A 89 -16.97 -0.81 -16.33
N ASN A 90 -16.19 -1.66 -15.65
CA ASN A 90 -15.10 -1.25 -14.76
C ASN A 90 -15.56 -0.30 -13.63
N GLU A 91 -16.66 -0.68 -12.97
CA GLU A 91 -17.12 -0.02 -11.75
C GLU A 91 -16.98 -0.98 -10.57
N ILE A 92 -16.58 -0.45 -9.41
CA ILE A 92 -16.41 -1.27 -8.21
C ILE A 92 -17.75 -1.44 -7.49
N ASP A 93 -18.17 -2.68 -7.27
CA ASP A 93 -19.25 -3.02 -6.36
C ASP A 93 -18.71 -3.02 -4.91
N VAL A 94 -18.70 -1.83 -4.31
CA VAL A 94 -18.24 -1.60 -2.94
C VAL A 94 -18.97 -2.49 -1.95
N LYS A 95 -20.29 -2.64 -2.11
CA LYS A 95 -21.10 -3.44 -1.19
C LYS A 95 -20.68 -4.90 -1.22
N LYS A 96 -20.48 -5.45 -2.42
CA LYS A 96 -20.06 -6.85 -2.58
C LYS A 96 -18.64 -7.08 -2.08
N TYR A 97 -17.73 -6.13 -2.32
CA TYR A 97 -16.36 -6.25 -1.85
C TYR A 97 -16.26 -6.14 -0.33
N VAL A 98 -16.94 -5.18 0.30
CA VAL A 98 -16.99 -5.07 1.76
C VAL A 98 -17.65 -6.31 2.38
N ALA A 99 -18.72 -6.84 1.78
CA ALA A 99 -19.37 -8.05 2.27
C ALA A 99 -18.46 -9.29 2.26
N PHE A 100 -17.46 -9.35 1.36
CA PHE A 100 -16.48 -10.43 1.35
C PHE A 100 -15.55 -10.41 2.57
N LEU A 101 -15.35 -9.25 3.21
CA LEU A 101 -14.50 -9.14 4.38
C LEU A 101 -15.16 -9.70 5.66
N VAL A 102 -16.48 -9.93 5.62
CA VAL A 102 -17.25 -10.38 6.79
C VAL A 102 -16.74 -11.75 7.24
N GLY A 103 -16.34 -11.82 8.52
CA GLY A 103 -15.86 -13.04 9.16
C GLY A 103 -14.35 -13.09 9.35
N TYR A 104 -13.62 -12.12 8.79
CA TYR A 104 -12.25 -11.86 9.23
C TYR A 104 -12.23 -11.17 10.60
N ASP A 105 -11.02 -10.93 11.11
CA ASP A 105 -10.85 -10.12 12.32
C ASP A 105 -11.50 -8.74 12.17
N LYS A 106 -12.14 -8.26 13.24
CA LYS A 106 -12.99 -7.06 13.20
C LYS A 106 -12.22 -5.78 12.90
N ASP A 107 -11.01 -5.64 13.46
CA ASP A 107 -10.22 -4.42 13.26
C ASP A 107 -9.66 -4.39 11.84
N TYR A 108 -9.25 -5.54 11.32
CA TYR A 108 -8.87 -5.67 9.90
C TYR A 108 -10.05 -5.42 8.96
N GLU A 109 -11.21 -6.03 9.21
CA GLU A 109 -12.44 -5.83 8.42
C GLU A 109 -12.76 -4.33 8.32
N LEU A 110 -12.76 -3.62 9.45
CA LEU A 110 -13.04 -2.19 9.50
C LEU A 110 -12.02 -1.37 8.68
N VAL A 111 -10.73 -1.64 8.85
CA VAL A 111 -9.67 -0.92 8.14
C VAL A 111 -9.75 -1.17 6.63
N ALA A 112 -9.85 -2.43 6.20
CA ALA A 112 -9.94 -2.81 4.80
C ALA A 112 -11.24 -2.29 4.14
N ALA A 113 -12.37 -2.35 4.84
CA ALA A 113 -13.64 -1.80 4.34
C ALA A 113 -13.55 -0.28 4.14
N ASN A 114 -12.96 0.45 5.08
CA ASN A 114 -12.73 1.89 4.95
C ASN A 114 -11.79 2.21 3.77
N ALA A 115 -10.76 1.39 3.55
CA ALA A 115 -9.87 1.52 2.40
C ALA A 115 -10.62 1.32 1.07
N ILE A 116 -11.46 0.28 0.97
CA ILE A 116 -12.29 0.02 -0.23
C ILE A 116 -13.19 1.22 -0.54
N VAL A 117 -13.89 1.75 0.47
CA VAL A 117 -14.79 2.90 0.30
C VAL A 117 -14.01 4.12 -0.21
N LYS A 118 -12.89 4.47 0.42
CA LYS A 118 -12.06 5.62 0.00
C LYS A 118 -11.48 5.46 -1.40
N CYS A 119 -11.01 4.26 -1.76
CA CYS A 119 -10.50 4.01 -3.11
C CYS A 119 -11.62 4.08 -4.17
N ALA A 120 -12.86 3.74 -3.81
CA ALA A 120 -14.00 3.86 -4.72
C ALA A 120 -14.40 5.32 -4.98
N GLU A 121 -14.15 6.24 -4.06
CA GLU A 121 -14.36 7.68 -4.26
C GLU A 121 -13.46 8.24 -5.38
N ILE A 122 -12.24 7.71 -5.51
CA ILE A 122 -11.26 8.13 -6.53
C ILE A 122 -11.21 7.21 -7.76
N GLN A 123 -12.16 6.30 -7.94
CA GLN A 123 -12.10 5.31 -9.02
C GLN A 123 -12.04 5.93 -10.43
N ASN A 124 -12.60 7.12 -10.62
CA ASN A 124 -12.51 7.83 -11.90
C ASN A 124 -11.07 8.31 -12.20
N GLU A 125 -10.35 8.76 -11.18
CA GLU A 125 -8.93 9.14 -11.28
C GLU A 125 -8.09 7.91 -11.59
N ILE A 126 -8.32 6.80 -10.87
CA ILE A 126 -7.70 5.50 -11.15
C ILE A 126 -7.94 5.08 -12.61
N ARG A 127 -9.16 5.26 -13.13
CA ARG A 127 -9.49 4.95 -14.53
C ARG A 127 -8.72 5.82 -15.52
N GLN A 128 -8.53 7.11 -15.19
CA GLN A 128 -7.74 8.02 -16.01
C GLN A 128 -6.25 7.64 -16.01
N ASP A 129 -5.69 7.32 -14.85
CA ASP A 129 -4.28 6.93 -14.69
C ASP A 129 -3.92 5.68 -15.51
N VAL A 130 -4.86 4.74 -15.64
CA VAL A 130 -4.63 3.51 -16.39
C VAL A 130 -5.01 3.58 -17.87
N ALA A 131 -5.65 4.65 -18.34
CA ALA A 131 -6.19 4.74 -19.70
C ALA A 131 -5.11 4.59 -20.79
N GLY A 132 -3.88 4.99 -20.51
CA GLY A 132 -2.73 4.87 -21.42
C GLY A 132 -1.90 3.58 -21.24
N ILE A 133 -2.23 2.73 -20.27
CA ILE A 133 -1.43 1.54 -19.96
C ILE A 133 -1.75 0.43 -20.97
N VAL A 134 -0.76 0.10 -21.80
CA VAL A 134 -0.86 -1.03 -22.74
C VAL A 134 -0.54 -2.33 -22.01
N SER A 135 -1.58 -3.13 -21.73
CA SER A 135 -1.44 -4.46 -21.14
C SER A 135 -2.53 -5.40 -21.67
N LYS A 136 -2.40 -6.71 -21.43
CA LYS A 136 -3.34 -7.71 -21.96
C LYS A 136 -4.74 -7.65 -21.32
N CYS A 137 -4.84 -7.18 -20.09
CA CYS A 137 -6.10 -7.05 -19.35
C CYS A 137 -6.21 -5.64 -18.77
N SER A 138 -7.37 -5.27 -18.25
CA SER A 138 -7.54 -3.93 -17.67
C SER A 138 -6.63 -3.74 -16.45
N ALA A 139 -5.79 -2.70 -16.45
CA ALA A 139 -4.96 -2.36 -15.30
C ALA A 139 -5.75 -1.66 -14.16
N PHE A 140 -7.02 -1.35 -14.39
CA PHE A 140 -7.90 -0.70 -13.41
C PHE A 140 -8.00 -1.49 -12.10
N ALA A 141 -8.29 -2.80 -12.19
CA ALA A 141 -8.44 -3.66 -11.02
C ALA A 141 -7.15 -3.71 -10.19
N LEU A 142 -5.99 -3.78 -10.86
CA LEU A 142 -4.69 -3.77 -10.20
C LEU A 142 -4.45 -2.44 -9.46
N LEU A 143 -4.66 -1.29 -10.10
CA LEU A 143 -4.40 -0.01 -9.46
C LEU A 143 -5.40 0.26 -8.32
N PHE A 144 -6.65 -0.16 -8.46
CA PHE A 144 -7.62 -0.16 -7.36
C PHE A 144 -7.17 -1.06 -6.20
N HIS A 145 -6.69 -2.28 -6.48
CA HIS A 145 -6.16 -3.19 -5.46
C HIS A 145 -4.95 -2.60 -4.73
N VAL A 146 -4.05 -1.92 -5.46
CA VAL A 146 -2.91 -1.19 -4.87
C VAL A 146 -3.39 -0.07 -3.94
N CYS A 147 -4.41 0.69 -4.32
CA CYS A 147 -4.99 1.71 -3.45
C CYS A 147 -5.49 1.10 -2.13
N VAL A 148 -6.27 0.01 -2.21
CA VAL A 148 -6.84 -0.65 -1.02
C VAL A 148 -5.74 -1.20 -0.11
N THR A 149 -4.75 -1.89 -0.67
CA THR A 149 -3.65 -2.47 0.10
C THR A 149 -2.79 -1.39 0.74
N GLN A 150 -2.49 -0.28 0.05
CA GLN A 150 -1.73 0.83 0.62
C GLN A 150 -2.48 1.55 1.76
N LEU A 151 -3.78 1.81 1.60
CA LEU A 151 -4.57 2.42 2.67
C LEU A 151 -4.72 1.47 3.86
N THR A 152 -4.86 0.17 3.61
CA THR A 152 -4.88 -0.86 4.67
C THR A 152 -3.55 -0.93 5.40
N LEU A 153 -2.43 -0.92 4.68
CA LEU A 153 -1.07 -0.90 5.25
C LEU A 153 -0.86 0.25 6.22
N ARG A 154 -1.25 1.47 5.80
CA ARG A 154 -1.08 2.70 6.59
C ARG A 154 -1.92 2.73 7.87
N HIS A 155 -2.98 1.94 7.91
CA HIS A 155 -3.89 1.84 9.06
C HIS A 155 -3.88 0.43 9.65
N CYS A 156 -2.79 -0.34 9.44
CA CYS A 156 -2.71 -1.72 9.87
C CYS A 156 -3.03 -1.84 11.37
N PRO A 157 -3.94 -2.74 11.78
CA PRO A 157 -4.21 -3.00 13.20
C PRO A 157 -2.94 -3.40 13.96
N ALA A 158 -2.81 -2.94 15.20
CA ALA A 158 -1.59 -3.09 15.98
C ALA A 158 -1.18 -4.56 16.22
N ASP A 159 -2.15 -5.47 16.34
CA ASP A 159 -1.95 -6.92 16.50
C ASP A 159 -1.56 -7.65 15.20
N ARG A 160 -1.65 -6.94 14.06
CA ARG A 160 -1.30 -7.41 12.71
C ARG A 160 -0.05 -6.73 12.16
N GLN A 161 0.43 -5.70 12.83
CA GLN A 161 1.61 -4.95 12.44
C GLN A 161 2.87 -5.74 12.82
N THR A 162 3.85 -5.77 11.92
CA THR A 162 5.18 -6.27 12.23
C THR A 162 5.99 -5.18 12.93
N ASP A 163 6.66 -5.53 14.03
CA ASP A 163 7.54 -4.61 14.77
C ASP A 163 8.89 -4.46 14.04
N SER A 164 9.07 -3.33 13.35
CA SER A 164 10.36 -2.89 12.81
C SER A 164 10.38 -1.38 12.58
N GLU A 165 11.58 -0.80 12.49
CA GLU A 165 11.77 0.64 12.21
C GLU A 165 11.14 1.03 10.85
N ILE A 166 11.31 0.19 9.82
CA ILE A 166 10.70 0.41 8.51
C ILE A 166 9.17 0.38 8.59
N CYS A 167 8.60 -0.54 9.38
CA CYS A 167 7.15 -0.59 9.55
C CYS A 167 6.61 0.58 10.35
N ASP A 168 7.39 1.11 11.29
CA ASP A 168 7.08 2.37 11.97
C ASP A 168 7.12 3.57 11.01
N ASP A 169 8.06 3.61 10.08
CA ASP A 169 8.15 4.65 9.04
C ASP A 169 6.96 4.61 8.09
N VAL A 170 6.57 3.40 7.64
CA VAL A 170 5.37 3.20 6.81
C VAL A 170 4.12 3.73 7.53
N ARG A 171 3.97 3.43 8.83
CA ARG A 171 2.87 3.92 9.65
C ARG A 171 2.91 5.43 9.87
N ARG A 172 4.11 6.03 9.89
CA ARG A 172 4.33 7.48 9.96
C ARG A 172 4.20 8.20 8.61
N TYR A 173 3.79 7.50 7.55
CA TYR A 173 3.59 8.06 6.21
C TYR A 173 4.89 8.61 5.60
N VAL A 174 6.05 8.02 5.95
CA VAL A 174 7.30 8.32 5.25
C VAL A 174 7.13 7.94 3.77
N PRO A 175 7.46 8.84 2.82
CA PRO A 175 7.30 8.57 1.39
C PRO A 175 8.08 7.33 0.95
N LEU A 176 7.54 6.57 0.00
CA LEU A 176 8.26 5.47 -0.66
C LEU A 176 9.03 6.03 -1.86
N CYS A 177 10.29 5.61 -2.02
CA CYS A 177 11.11 5.95 -3.17
C CYS A 177 11.62 4.70 -3.89
N ASN A 178 11.95 4.85 -5.18
CA ASN A 178 12.38 3.78 -6.08
C ASN A 178 13.81 3.97 -6.54
#